data_AF-A0A0C9VL08-F1
#
_entry.id   AF-A0A0C9VL08-F1
#
_cell.length_a   1.000
_cell.length_b   1.000
_cell.length_c   1.000
_cell.angle_alpha   90.00
_cell.angle_beta   90.00
_cell.angle_gamma   90.00
#
_symmetry.space_group_name_H-M   'P 1'
#
loop_
_entity.id
_entity.type
_entity.pdbx_description
1 polymer ?
#
loop_
_entity_poly.entity_id
_entity_poly.type
_entity_poly.pdbx_seq_one_letter_code
_entity_poly.pdbx_strand_id
1 'polypeptide(L)'
;MNTINISTGFSPFQLKTGRSPRIIPPLIPLPEGATAEEITARVIIDRLQTNVKHAQDNLLASKIHQVYHANKHRGPEDVYAVGDLVMLSTANRRRKYK
;
A
#
# COMPACT_ATOMS: atom_id res chain seq x y z
N MET A 1 -14.37 -4.61 8.90
CA MET A 1 -13.22 -4.62 9.83
C MET A 1 -12.22 -3.58 9.33
N ASN A 2 -11.87 -2.57 10.13
CA ASN A 2 -10.89 -1.54 9.72
C ASN A 2 -9.48 -1.97 10.13
N THR A 3 -8.93 -2.99 9.46
CA THR A 3 -7.59 -3.50 9.74
C THR A 3 -6.52 -2.68 9.00
N ILE A 4 -5.35 -2.55 9.63
CA ILE A 4 -4.19 -1.89 9.03
C ILE A 4 -3.49 -2.88 8.11
N ASN A 5 -3.19 -2.46 6.88
CA ASN A 5 -2.38 -3.26 5.97
C ASN A 5 -0.90 -3.06 6.30
N ILE A 6 -0.23 -4.13 6.69
CA ILE A 6 1.20 -4.16 7.08
C ILE A 6 2.12 -3.53 6.02
N SER A 7 1.84 -3.74 4.73
CA SER A 7 2.68 -3.21 3.63
C SER A 7 2.54 -1.71 3.41
N THR A 8 1.43 -1.12 3.86
CA THR A 8 1.14 0.32 3.67
C THR A 8 1.20 1.10 4.98
N GLY A 9 1.03 0.43 6.14
CA GLY A 9 0.87 1.08 7.44
C GLY A 9 -0.49 1.76 7.65
N PHE A 10 -1.42 1.70 6.69
CA PHE A 10 -2.73 2.36 6.76
C PHE A 10 -3.88 1.39 6.61
N SER A 11 -5.05 1.80 7.09
CA SER A 11 -6.32 1.15 6.74
C SER A 11 -6.89 1.70 5.42
N PRO A 12 -7.63 0.91 4.64
CA PRO A 12 -8.28 1.39 3.41
C PRO A 12 -9.19 2.60 3.65
N PHE A 13 -9.84 2.66 4.82
CA PHE A 13 -10.68 3.80 5.18
C PHE A 13 -9.87 5.08 5.35
N GLN A 14 -8.70 5.02 6.00
CA GLN A 14 -7.82 6.18 6.16
C GLN A 14 -7.27 6.69 4.83
N LEU A 15 -6.90 5.78 3.91
CA LEU A 15 -6.44 6.18 2.58
C LEU A 15 -7.56 6.82 1.74
N LYS A 16 -8.80 6.38 1.91
CA LYS A 16 -9.95 6.95 1.20
C LYS A 16 -10.41 8.29 1.78
N THR A 17 -10.35 8.46 3.11
CA THR A 17 -11.03 9.58 3.80
C THR A 17 -10.10 10.56 4.51
N GLY A 18 -8.80 10.26 4.61
CA GLY A 18 -7.81 11.10 5.26
C GLY A 18 -7.85 11.06 6.78
N ARG A 19 -8.76 10.25 7.35
CA ARG A 19 -8.98 10.15 8.79
C ARG A 19 -9.34 8.73 9.20
N SER A 20 -9.14 8.40 10.47
CA SER A 20 -9.65 7.15 11.02
C SER A 20 -11.18 7.20 11.11
N PRO A 21 -11.87 6.06 10.93
CA PRO A 21 -13.30 5.98 11.18
C PRO A 21 -13.53 6.25 12.67
N ARG A 22 -14.41 7.21 12.97
CA ARG A 22 -14.82 7.52 14.35
C ARG A 22 -16.16 6.88 14.61
N ILE A 23 -16.23 6.02 15.63
CA ILE A 23 -17.49 5.41 16.09
C ILE A 23 -18.30 6.45 16.89
N ILE A 24 -17.62 7.36 17.60
CA ILE A 24 -18.24 8.40 18.40
C ILE A 24 -17.80 9.77 17.84
N PRO A 25 -18.73 10.67 17.50
CA PRO A 25 -18.41 12.05 17.14
C PRO A 25 -17.68 12.76 18.29
N PRO A 26 -16.75 13.69 18.02
CA PRO A 26 -16.12 14.47 19.08
C PRO A 26 -17.18 15.26 19.84
N LEU A 27 -17.28 15.05 21.15
CA LEU A 27 -18.17 15.80 22.06
C LEU A 27 -17.60 17.17 22.44
N ILE A 28 -16.64 17.67 21.65
CA ILE A 28 -15.94 18.92 21.93
C ILE A 28 -16.80 20.05 21.35
N PRO A 29 -17.12 21.10 22.12
CA PRO A 29 -17.87 22.23 21.61
C PRO A 29 -17.11 22.88 20.44
N LEU A 30 -17.86 23.18 19.37
CA LEU A 30 -17.31 23.89 18.21
C LEU A 30 -16.88 25.30 18.67
N PRO A 31 -15.70 25.80 18.29
CA PRO A 31 -15.31 27.18 18.58
C PRO A 31 -16.29 28.18 17.93
N GLU A 32 -16.63 29.24 18.65
CA GLU A 32 -17.56 30.28 18.20
C GLU A 32 -17.06 30.95 16.91
N GLY A 33 -17.93 31.02 15.89
CA GLY A 33 -17.63 31.71 14.62
C GLY A 33 -16.99 30.85 13.52
N ALA A 34 -16.80 29.54 13.73
CA ALA A 34 -16.31 28.67 12.67
C ALA A 34 -17.38 28.39 11.60
N THR A 35 -17.20 28.90 10.38
CA THR A 35 -17.82 28.29 9.19
C THR A 35 -17.14 26.93 9.00
N ALA A 36 -17.77 25.87 9.52
CA ALA A 36 -17.17 24.56 9.76
C ALA A 36 -16.63 23.81 8.51
N GLU A 37 -16.81 24.36 7.32
CA GLU A 37 -16.82 23.60 6.07
C GLU A 37 -15.54 23.80 5.23
N GLU A 38 -15.03 25.03 5.10
CA GLU A 38 -13.92 25.33 4.16
C GLU A 38 -12.53 25.07 4.75
N ILE A 39 -12.28 25.49 6.01
CA ILE A 39 -10.99 25.24 6.71
C ILE A 39 -10.79 23.73 6.92
N THR A 40 -11.89 23.00 7.14
CA THR A 40 -11.86 21.55 7.37
C THR A 40 -11.56 20.77 6.09
N ALA A 41 -12.13 21.17 4.95
CA ALA A 41 -11.95 20.47 3.68
C ALA A 41 -10.49 20.50 3.21
N ARG A 42 -9.85 21.68 3.24
CA ARG A 42 -8.45 21.85 2.81
C ARG A 42 -7.50 21.02 3.68
N VAL A 43 -7.68 21.06 5.00
CA VAL A 43 -6.88 20.26 5.94
C VAL A 43 -7.05 18.76 5.71
N ILE A 44 -8.26 18.29 5.38
CA ILE A 44 -8.51 16.88 5.06
C ILE A 44 -7.80 16.48 3.76
N ILE A 45 -7.85 17.33 2.73
CA ILE A 45 -7.19 17.08 1.45
C ILE A 45 -5.67 17.01 1.63
N ASP A 46 -5.08 17.95 2.36
CA ASP A 46 -3.62 17.95 2.61
C ASP A 46 -3.20 16.70 3.40
N ARG A 47 -4.01 16.26 4.37
CA ARG A 47 -3.79 15.01 5.11
C ARG A 47 -3.92 13.78 4.21
N LEU A 48 -4.91 13.77 3.31
CA LEU A 48 -5.06 12.69 2.32
C LEU A 48 -3.81 12.57 1.45
N GLN A 49 -3.34 13.68 0.89
CA GLN A 49 -2.15 13.69 0.04
C GLN A 49 -0.91 13.21 0.80
N THR A 50 -0.75 13.67 2.05
CA THR A 50 0.36 13.23 2.92
C THR A 50 0.27 11.73 3.22
N ASN A 51 -0.91 11.23 3.61
CA ASN A 51 -1.10 9.80 3.89
C ASN A 51 -0.84 8.93 2.65
N VAL A 52 -1.25 9.38 1.46
CA VAL A 52 -0.98 8.66 0.20
C VAL A 52 0.52 8.58 -0.08
N LYS A 53 1.26 9.68 0.09
CA LYS A 53 2.73 9.68 -0.06
C LYS A 53 3.39 8.70 0.90
N HIS A 54 3.03 8.77 2.19
CA HIS A 54 3.56 7.85 3.20
C HIS A 54 3.23 6.38 2.88
N ALA A 55 2.02 6.10 2.35
CA ALA A 55 1.64 4.76 1.96
C ALA A 55 2.47 4.24 0.77
N GLN A 56 2.81 5.11 -0.18
CA GLN A 56 3.69 4.78 -1.30
C GLN A 56 5.12 4.47 -0.83
N ASP A 57 5.65 5.27 0.10
CA ASP A 57 6.97 5.03 0.69
C ASP A 57 7.01 3.70 1.45
N ASN A 58 5.98 3.41 2.25
CA ASN A 58 5.85 2.13 2.95
C ASN A 58 5.77 0.94 1.98
N LEU A 59 5.05 1.10 0.86
CA LEU A 59 4.98 0.06 -0.17
C LEU A 59 6.34 -0.15 -0.85
N LEU A 60 7.09 0.92 -1.11
CA LEU A 60 8.42 0.83 -1.67
C LEU A 60 9.37 0.08 -0.72
N ALA A 61 9.37 0.45 0.56
CA ALA A 61 10.15 -0.24 1.58
C ALA A 61 9.76 -1.72 1.69
N SER A 62 8.45 -2.02 1.73
CA SER A 62 7.97 -3.40 1.76
C SER A 62 8.42 -4.20 0.55
N LYS A 63 8.39 -3.62 -0.66
CA LYS A 63 8.92 -4.27 -1.88
C LYS A 63 10.42 -4.56 -1.77
N ILE A 64 11.21 -3.61 -1.25
CA ILE A 64 12.65 -3.81 -1.05
C ILE A 64 12.89 -4.97 -0.09
N HIS A 65 12.16 -5.05 1.02
CA HIS A 65 12.26 -6.17 1.95
C HIS A 65 11.86 -7.50 1.29
N GLN A 66 10.77 -7.51 0.51
CA GLN A 66 10.36 -8.71 -0.24
C GLN A 66 11.44 -9.18 -1.21
N VAL A 67 12.04 -8.26 -1.97
CA VAL A 67 13.15 -8.56 -2.90
C VAL A 67 14.35 -9.10 -2.13
N TYR A 68 14.73 -8.46 -1.03
CA TYR A 68 15.84 -8.90 -0.19
C TYR A 68 15.62 -10.34 0.33
N HIS A 69 14.45 -10.62 0.89
CA HIS A 69 14.13 -11.96 1.42
C HIS A 69 13.97 -13.01 0.32
N ALA A 70 13.40 -12.64 -0.84
CA ALA A 70 13.30 -13.53 -1.99
C ALA A 70 14.70 -13.88 -2.55
N ASN A 71 15.59 -12.89 -2.64
CA ASN A 71 16.94 -13.08 -3.15
C ASN A 71 17.89 -13.74 -2.14
N LYS A 72 17.58 -13.73 -0.84
CA LYS A 72 18.43 -14.31 0.21
C LYS A 72 18.83 -15.77 -0.05
N HIS A 73 17.95 -16.54 -0.67
CA HIS A 73 18.18 -17.95 -1.00
C HIS A 73 18.25 -18.20 -2.50
N ARG A 74 18.35 -17.14 -3.32
CA ARG A 74 18.50 -17.28 -4.77
C ARG A 74 19.92 -17.77 -5.06
N GLY A 75 20.03 -18.85 -5.84
CA GLY A 75 21.32 -19.34 -6.33
C GLY A 75 21.97 -18.36 -7.31
N PRO A 76 23.22 -18.63 -7.72
CA PRO A 76 23.86 -17.86 -8.79
C PRO A 76 22.95 -17.78 -10.02
N GLU A 77 22.96 -16.63 -10.69
CA GLU A 77 22.18 -16.44 -11.90
C GLU A 77 22.85 -17.16 -13.07
N ASP A 78 22.11 -18.07 -13.71
CA ASP A 78 22.55 -18.72 -14.93
C ASP A 78 22.40 -17.72 -16.10
N VAL A 79 23.53 -17.31 -16.69
CA VAL A 79 23.54 -16.41 -17.85
C VAL A 79 23.44 -17.25 -19.12
N TYR A 80 22.31 -17.14 -19.82
CA TYR A 80 22.07 -17.84 -21.10
C TYR A 80 22.38 -16.94 -22.29
N ALA A 81 22.99 -17.51 -23.32
CA ALA A 81 23.21 -16.88 -24.61
C ALA A 81 22.08 -17.20 -25.60
N VAL A 82 21.94 -16.37 -26.65
CA VAL A 82 21.01 -16.64 -27.74
C VAL A 82 21.45 -17.90 -28.48
N GLY A 83 20.61 -18.94 -28.45
CA GLY A 83 20.89 -20.26 -29.01
C GLY A 83 21.00 -21.38 -27.96
N ASP A 84 21.08 -21.04 -26.68
CA ASP A 84 21.12 -22.04 -25.60
C ASP A 84 19.78 -22.78 -25.47
N LEU A 85 19.86 -24.09 -25.28
CA LEU A 85 18.70 -24.94 -25.03
C LEU A 85 18.49 -25.10 -23.53
N VAL A 86 17.30 -24.70 -23.05
CA VAL A 86 16.89 -24.83 -21.65
C VAL A 86 15.77 -25.85 -21.51
N MET A 87 15.92 -26.77 -20.55
CA MET A 87 14.91 -27.77 -20.23
C MET A 87 13.77 -27.12 -19.43
N LEU A 88 12.57 -27.07 -20.02
CA LEU A 88 11.38 -26.55 -19.35
C LEU A 88 10.50 -27.69 -18.83
N SER A 89 10.32 -27.76 -17.51
CA SER A 89 9.30 -28.62 -16.91
C SER A 89 7.94 -27.94 -16.94
N THR A 90 6.99 -28.50 -17.69
CA THR A 90 5.61 -27.98 -17.78
C THR A 90 4.65 -28.62 -16.79
N ALA A 91 5.14 -29.42 -15.83
CA ALA A 91 4.30 -30.18 -14.90
C ALA A 91 3.29 -29.32 -14.13
N ASN A 92 3.67 -28.10 -13.74
CA ASN A 92 2.83 -27.17 -12.97
C ASN A 92 2.20 -26.06 -13.85
N ARG A 93 2.25 -26.19 -15.18
CA ARG A 93 1.73 -25.16 -16.09
C ARG A 93 0.21 -25.15 -16.05
N ARG A 94 -0.38 -24.23 -15.28
CA ARG A 94 -1.83 -24.00 -15.25
C ARG A 94 -2.29 -23.39 -16.58
N ARG A 95 -3.09 -24.12 -17.35
CA ARG A 95 -3.79 -23.58 -18.52
C ARG A 95 -4.94 -22.69 -18.05
N LYS A 96 -4.78 -21.37 -18.11
CA LYS A 96 -5.89 -20.40 -17.96
C LYS A 96 -6.67 -20.29 -19.28
N TYR A 97 -7.21 -21.39 -19.76
CA TYR A 97 -8.15 -21.37 -20.88
C TYR A 97 -9.41 -22.14 -20.47
N LYS A 98 -10.50 -21.39 -20.29
CA LYS A 98 -11.88 -21.84 -20.42
C LYS A 98 -12.67 -20.72 -21.06
#